data_AF-A0A1B7NXA6-F1
#
_entry.id   AF-A0A1B7NXA6-F1
#
_cell.length_a   1.000
_cell.length_b   1.000
_cell.length_c   1.000
_cell.angle_alpha   90.00
_cell.angle_beta   90.00
_cell.angle_gamma   90.00
#
_symmetry.space_group_name_H-M   'P 1'
#
loop_
_entity.id
_entity.type
_entity.pdbx_description
1 polymer ?
#
loop_
_entity_poly.entity_id
_entity_poly.type
_entity_poly.pdbx_seq_one_letter_code
_entity_poly.pdbx_strand_id
1 'polypeptide(L)'
;MHEQKEIEGRVAGKQIVYHALQDGPSDSTPEQLATLDSEITTLRAQIASTKQSEKSLRAELAVLSARVPTDELRGMVCKLAKEKEEMLDRLAPLRDGRVATRVVSAEEQEKVDGEWKAWKARVVGRKRICREMWERCSEVLPEGVKRKEELWESLGLEGSV
;
A
#
# COMPACT_ATOMS: atom_id res chain seq x y z
N MET A 1 8.13 -62.77 27.69
CA MET A 1 9.14 -62.47 26.66
C MET A 1 10.38 -63.35 26.75
N HIS A 2 11.22 -63.29 27.80
CA HIS A 2 12.39 -64.20 27.89
C HIS A 2 11.99 -65.67 28.06
N GLU A 3 11.04 -65.96 28.96
CA GLU A 3 10.48 -67.31 29.17
C GLU A 3 9.64 -67.81 27.98
N GLN A 4 9.18 -66.89 27.12
CA GLN A 4 8.45 -67.20 25.89
C GLN A 4 9.36 -67.40 24.68
N LYS A 5 10.70 -67.37 24.87
CA LYS A 5 11.72 -67.47 23.81
C LYS A 5 11.57 -66.42 22.70
N GLU A 6 11.20 -65.19 23.06
CA GLU A 6 11.12 -64.09 22.10
C GLU A 6 12.34 -63.16 22.17
N ILE A 7 13.06 -63.19 23.30
CA ILE A 7 14.25 -62.37 23.57
C ILE A 7 15.31 -63.22 24.27
N GLU A 8 16.57 -62.98 23.94
CA GLU A 8 17.72 -63.60 24.58
C GLU A 8 18.38 -62.61 25.55
N GLY A 9 18.78 -63.09 26.72
CA GLY A 9 19.50 -62.31 27.73
C GLY A 9 20.97 -62.72 27.75
N ARG A 10 21.87 -61.79 27.43
CA ARG A 10 23.32 -62.02 27.52
C ARG A 10 23.89 -61.26 28.72
N VAL A 11 24.67 -61.96 29.55
CA VAL A 11 25.35 -61.35 30.70
C VAL A 11 26.51 -60.49 30.21
N ALA A 12 26.47 -59.20 30.54
CA ALA A 12 27.54 -58.24 30.29
C ALA A 12 28.03 -57.69 31.64
N GLY A 13 29.01 -58.38 32.24
CA GLY A 13 29.55 -58.03 33.55
C GLY A 13 28.51 -58.21 34.66
N LYS A 14 28.12 -57.12 35.35
CA LYS A 14 27.13 -57.14 36.45
C LYS A 14 25.68 -56.95 35.98
N GLN A 15 25.45 -56.79 34.68
CA GLN A 15 24.14 -56.52 34.10
C GLN A 15 23.78 -57.60 33.07
N ILE A 16 22.49 -57.82 32.86
CA ILE A 16 21.95 -58.68 31.79
C ILE A 16 21.34 -57.76 30.75
N VAL A 17 21.80 -57.87 29.51
CA VAL A 17 21.23 -57.15 28.37
C VAL A 17 20.33 -58.10 27.62
N TYR A 18 19.06 -57.73 27.49
CA TYR A 18 18.09 -58.46 26.68
C TYR A 18 18.04 -57.90 25.27
N HIS A 19 18.06 -58.77 24.27
CA HIS A 19 17.88 -58.41 22.86
C HIS A 19 16.86 -59.34 22.19
N ALA A 20 16.24 -58.86 21.11
CA ALA A 20 15.42 -59.71 20.25
C ALA A 20 16.28 -60.82 19.64
N LEU A 21 15.67 -61.99 19.43
CA LEU A 21 16.32 -63.07 18.69
C LEU A 21 16.58 -62.62 17.24
N GLN A 22 17.81 -62.79 16.78
CA GLN A 22 18.26 -62.43 15.44
C GLN A 22 18.58 -63.69 14.62
N ASP A 23 17.81 -64.76 14.80
CA ASP A 23 17.94 -65.95 13.96
C ASP A 23 17.64 -65.55 12.52
N GLY A 24 18.67 -65.60 11.67
CA GLY A 24 18.54 -65.27 10.25
C GLY A 24 17.56 -66.24 9.60
N PRO A 25 16.67 -65.78 8.71
CA PRO A 25 15.81 -66.70 7.98
C PRO A 25 16.67 -67.70 7.21
N SER A 26 16.28 -68.98 7.20
CA SER A 26 16.96 -70.04 6.44
C SER A 26 17.13 -69.71 4.95
N ASP A 27 16.29 -68.79 4.47
CA ASP A 27 16.17 -68.34 3.09
C ASP A 27 16.90 -67.00 2.89
N SER A 28 18.05 -66.82 3.55
CA SER A 28 18.92 -65.65 3.37
C SER A 28 20.08 -66.01 2.44
N THR A 29 19.76 -66.47 1.22
CA THR A 29 20.80 -66.75 0.23
C THR A 29 21.40 -65.44 -0.30
N PRO A 30 22.69 -65.42 -0.68
CA PRO A 30 23.33 -64.25 -1.29
C PRO A 30 22.55 -63.70 -2.49
N GLU A 31 21.90 -64.59 -3.26
CA GLU A 31 21.09 -64.25 -4.43
C GLU A 31 19.82 -63.48 -4.06
N GLN A 32 19.14 -63.88 -2.98
CA GLN A 32 17.96 -63.17 -2.47
C GLN A 32 18.31 -61.79 -1.92
N LEU A 33 19.45 -61.66 -1.23
CA LEU A 33 19.95 -60.37 -0.76
C LEU A 33 20.29 -59.44 -1.93
N ALA A 34 20.96 -59.95 -2.97
CA ALA A 34 21.25 -59.18 -4.18
C ALA A 34 19.97 -58.74 -4.92
N THR A 35 18.93 -59.57 -4.91
CA THR A 35 17.61 -59.24 -5.47
C THR A 35 16.95 -58.11 -4.68
N LEU A 36 16.94 -58.19 -3.35
CA LEU A 36 16.40 -57.14 -2.48
C LEU A 36 17.17 -55.81 -2.64
N ASP A 37 18.49 -55.86 -2.76
CA ASP A 37 19.29 -54.65 -3.02
C ASP A 37 18.93 -54.01 -4.38
N SER A 38 18.72 -54.82 -5.42
CA SER A 38 18.23 -54.36 -6.72
C SER A 38 16.84 -53.71 -6.62
N GLU A 39 15.93 -54.32 -5.86
CA GLU A 39 14.60 -53.74 -5.62
C GLU A 39 14.68 -52.41 -4.85
N ILE A 40 15.51 -52.35 -3.81
CA ILE A 40 15.73 -51.13 -3.02
C ILE A 40 16.29 -50.01 -3.90
N THR A 41 17.27 -50.30 -4.75
CA THR A 41 17.83 -49.29 -5.66
C THR A 41 16.80 -48.81 -6.68
N THR A 42 16.00 -49.73 -7.23
CA THR A 42 14.91 -49.42 -8.16
C THR A 42 13.84 -48.54 -7.51
N LEU A 43 13.37 -48.91 -6.32
CA LEU A 43 12.38 -48.14 -5.57
C LEU A 43 12.92 -46.76 -5.18
N ARG A 44 14.19 -46.65 -4.78
CA ARG A 44 14.84 -45.35 -4.51
C ARG A 44 14.86 -44.45 -5.75
N ALA A 45 15.17 -45.01 -6.92
CA ALA A 45 15.16 -44.26 -8.17
C ALA A 45 13.73 -43.80 -8.53
N GLN A 46 12.72 -44.67 -8.38
CA GLN A 46 11.33 -44.32 -8.60
C GLN A 46 10.86 -43.20 -7.65
N ILE A 47 11.18 -43.29 -6.36
CA ILE A 47 10.86 -42.25 -5.38
C ILE A 47 11.49 -40.91 -5.77
N ALA A 48 12.77 -40.92 -6.19
CA ALA A 48 13.46 -39.71 -6.62
C ALA A 48 12.78 -39.08 -7.85
N SER A 49 12.44 -39.90 -8.85
CA SER A 49 11.73 -39.47 -10.06
C SER A 49 10.36 -38.87 -9.74
N THR A 50 9.54 -39.58 -8.95
CA THR A 50 8.19 -39.12 -8.60
C THR A 50 8.21 -37.83 -7.77
N LYS A 51 9.19 -37.68 -6.85
CA LYS A 51 9.38 -36.42 -6.11
C LYS A 51 9.77 -35.26 -7.04
N GLN A 52 10.54 -35.53 -8.08
CA GLN A 52 10.91 -34.50 -9.05
C GLN A 52 9.69 -34.07 -9.89
N SER A 53 8.88 -35.02 -10.36
CA SER A 53 7.64 -34.70 -11.09
C SER A 53 6.62 -33.99 -10.21
N GLU A 54 6.52 -34.37 -8.93
CA GLU A 54 5.65 -33.66 -7.98
C GLU A 54 6.07 -32.20 -7.83
N LYS A 55 7.39 -31.93 -7.68
CA LYS A 55 7.92 -30.57 -7.58
C LYS A 55 7.63 -29.75 -8.84
N SER A 56 7.80 -30.33 -10.03
CA SER A 56 7.52 -29.61 -11.29
C SER A 56 6.02 -29.31 -11.44
N LEU A 57 5.16 -30.29 -11.21
CA LEU A 57 3.70 -30.12 -11.27
C LEU A 57 3.19 -29.08 -10.26
N ARG A 58 3.74 -29.08 -9.03
CA ARG A 58 3.41 -28.05 -8.03
C ARG A 58 3.83 -26.66 -8.50
N ALA A 59 4.99 -26.53 -9.13
CA ALA A 59 5.45 -25.24 -9.66
C ALA A 59 4.57 -24.76 -10.82
N GLU A 60 4.21 -25.65 -11.76
CA GLU A 60 3.28 -25.35 -12.85
C GLU A 60 1.90 -24.94 -12.34
N LEU A 61 1.38 -25.67 -11.36
CA LEU A 61 0.10 -25.35 -10.73
C LEU A 61 0.13 -23.98 -10.05
N ALA A 62 1.22 -23.63 -9.36
CA ALA A 62 1.38 -22.32 -8.74
C ALA A 62 1.40 -21.18 -9.78
N VAL A 63 2.04 -21.39 -10.93
CA VAL A 63 2.04 -20.42 -12.04
C VAL A 63 0.64 -20.26 -12.65
N LEU A 64 -0.09 -21.36 -12.80
CA LEU A 64 -1.46 -21.36 -13.35
C LEU A 64 -2.44 -20.71 -12.37
N SER A 65 -2.38 -21.03 -11.08
CA SER A 65 -3.29 -20.49 -10.06
C SER A 65 -3.03 -19.01 -9.74
N ALA A 66 -1.81 -18.53 -9.98
CA ALA A 66 -1.50 -17.10 -9.90
C ALA A 66 -2.17 -16.27 -11.02
N ARG A 67 -2.68 -16.92 -12.08
CA ARG A 67 -3.40 -16.22 -13.15
C ARG A 67 -4.87 -16.06 -12.77
N VAL A 68 -5.38 -14.84 -12.89
CA VAL A 68 -6.81 -14.56 -12.74
C VAL A 68 -7.57 -15.31 -13.85
N PRO A 69 -8.66 -16.02 -13.51
CA PRO A 69 -9.52 -16.68 -14.49
C PRO A 69 -9.99 -15.71 -15.59
N THR A 70 -10.12 -16.20 -16.82
CA THR A 70 -10.42 -15.35 -17.98
C THR A 70 -11.82 -14.71 -17.89
N ASP A 71 -12.77 -15.39 -17.25
CA ASP A 71 -14.10 -14.88 -16.93
C ASP A 71 -14.06 -13.75 -15.90
N GLU A 72 -13.28 -13.88 -14.83
CA GLU A 72 -13.05 -12.80 -13.87
C GLU A 72 -12.36 -11.60 -14.54
N LEU A 73 -11.34 -11.83 -15.38
CA LEU A 73 -10.69 -10.78 -16.16
C LEU A 73 -11.68 -10.04 -17.06
N ARG A 74 -12.60 -10.74 -17.75
CA ARG A 74 -13.66 -10.10 -18.54
C ARG A 74 -14.55 -9.21 -17.67
N GLY A 75 -14.93 -9.70 -16.48
CA GLY A 75 -15.69 -8.90 -15.52
C GLY A 75 -14.96 -7.62 -15.09
N MET A 76 -13.66 -7.72 -14.81
CA MET A 76 -12.81 -6.56 -14.46
C MET A 76 -12.72 -5.56 -15.62
N VAL A 77 -12.50 -6.03 -16.85
CA VAL A 77 -12.44 -5.17 -18.03
C VAL A 77 -13.77 -4.44 -18.25
N CYS A 78 -14.91 -5.12 -18.12
CA CYS A 78 -16.22 -4.48 -18.23
C CYS A 78 -16.43 -3.39 -17.17
N LYS A 79 -16.02 -3.65 -15.92
CA LYS A 79 -16.10 -2.64 -14.84
C LYS A 79 -15.23 -1.42 -15.15
N LEU A 80 -13.96 -1.65 -15.51
CA LEU A 80 -13.03 -0.57 -15.86
C LEU A 80 -13.49 0.24 -17.08
N ALA A 81 -14.08 -0.41 -18.08
CA ALA A 81 -14.65 0.27 -19.23
C ALA A 81 -15.81 1.19 -18.84
N LYS A 82 -16.69 0.72 -17.96
CA LYS A 82 -17.80 1.52 -17.42
C LYS A 82 -17.30 2.70 -16.58
N GLU A 83 -16.36 2.47 -15.67
CA GLU A 83 -15.76 3.54 -14.86
C GLU A 83 -15.07 4.60 -15.73
N LYS A 84 -14.37 4.17 -16.79
CA LYS A 84 -13.77 5.08 -17.77
C LYS A 84 -14.83 5.94 -18.44
N GLU A 85 -15.93 5.35 -18.89
CA GLU A 85 -17.04 6.06 -19.52
C GLU A 85 -17.66 7.08 -18.56
N GLU A 86 -17.96 6.68 -17.32
CA GLU A 86 -18.48 7.57 -16.28
C GLU A 86 -17.53 8.75 -15.99
N MET A 87 -16.22 8.52 -15.97
CA MET A 87 -15.23 9.58 -15.77
C MET A 87 -15.13 10.53 -16.97
N LEU A 88 -15.26 10.00 -18.19
CA LEU A 88 -15.30 10.82 -19.41
C LEU A 88 -16.56 11.68 -19.45
N ASP A 89 -17.72 11.14 -19.08
CA ASP A 89 -18.98 11.87 -19.00
C ASP A 89 -18.91 13.00 -17.97
N ARG A 90 -18.25 12.77 -16.83
CA ARG A 90 -17.99 13.82 -15.83
C ARG A 90 -17.03 14.90 -16.34
N LEU A 91 -16.06 14.53 -17.16
CA LEU A 91 -15.09 15.46 -17.75
C LEU A 91 -15.64 16.23 -18.95
N ALA A 92 -16.60 15.68 -19.70
CA ALA A 92 -17.11 16.29 -20.92
C ALA A 92 -17.67 17.71 -20.70
N PRO A 93 -18.53 17.99 -19.69
CA PRO A 93 -19.00 19.35 -19.41
C PRO A 93 -17.89 20.35 -19.06
N LEU A 94 -16.79 19.87 -18.45
CA LEU A 94 -15.63 20.68 -18.08
C LEU A 94 -14.76 21.00 -19.31
N ARG A 95 -14.68 20.08 -20.28
CA ARG A 95 -13.94 20.26 -21.53
C ARG A 95 -14.70 21.08 -22.56
N ASP A 96 -16.01 20.88 -22.65
CA ASP A 96 -16.87 21.53 -23.65
C ASP A 96 -17.23 22.98 -23.26
N GLY A 97 -16.74 23.47 -22.12
CA GLY A 97 -17.03 24.83 -21.63
C GLY A 97 -18.50 25.04 -21.23
N ARG A 98 -19.29 23.95 -21.11
CA ARG A 98 -20.70 24.00 -20.66
C ARG A 98 -20.82 24.37 -19.19
N VAL A 99 -19.78 24.12 -18.40
CA VAL A 99 -19.63 24.68 -17.06
C VAL A 99 -18.66 25.86 -17.17
N ALA A 100 -19.09 27.05 -16.75
CA ALA A 100 -18.30 28.27 -16.79
C ALA A 100 -17.12 28.29 -15.79
N THR A 101 -16.64 27.13 -15.35
CA THR A 101 -15.38 26.99 -14.61
C THR A 101 -14.24 26.98 -15.60
N ARG A 102 -13.70 28.17 -15.90
CA ARG A 102 -12.38 28.30 -16.53
C ARG A 102 -11.41 27.42 -15.74
N VAL A 103 -10.79 26.45 -16.40
CA VAL A 103 -9.71 25.65 -15.80
C VAL A 103 -8.53 26.60 -15.61
N VAL A 104 -8.36 27.10 -14.39
CA VAL A 104 -7.24 27.96 -14.00
C VAL A 104 -6.06 27.06 -13.72
N SER A 105 -4.91 27.31 -14.36
CA SER A 105 -3.69 26.56 -14.05
C SER A 105 -3.17 26.93 -12.66
N ALA A 106 -2.39 26.04 -12.05
CA ALA A 106 -1.76 26.34 -10.76
C ALA A 106 -0.90 27.62 -10.84
N GLU A 107 -0.24 27.86 -11.98
CA GLU A 107 0.56 29.05 -12.25
C GLU A 107 -0.29 30.33 -12.33
N GLU A 108 -1.43 30.27 -13.03
CA GLU A 108 -2.37 31.41 -13.09
C GLU A 108 -2.93 31.73 -11.71
N GLN A 109 -3.26 30.70 -10.92
CA GLN A 109 -3.76 30.86 -9.55
C GLN A 109 -2.71 31.50 -8.64
N GLU A 110 -1.46 31.01 -8.68
CA GLU A 110 -0.37 31.55 -7.87
C GLU A 110 -0.08 33.02 -8.23
N LYS A 111 -0.12 33.37 -9.52
CA LYS A 111 0.04 34.74 -9.97
C LYS A 111 -1.04 35.67 -9.41
N VAL A 112 -2.31 35.27 -9.52
CA VAL A 112 -3.45 36.06 -9.00
C VAL A 112 -3.36 36.21 -7.48
N ASP A 113 -3.01 35.14 -6.77
CA ASP A 113 -2.82 35.17 -5.32
C ASP A 113 -1.67 36.09 -4.91
N GLY A 114 -0.57 36.09 -5.67
CA GLY A 114 0.56 36.99 -5.47
C GLY A 114 0.18 38.46 -5.65
N GLU A 115 -0.53 38.77 -6.75
CA GLU A 115 -1.03 40.12 -7.03
C GLU A 115 -2.01 40.59 -5.95
N TRP A 116 -2.94 39.72 -5.55
CA TRP A 116 -3.89 40.00 -4.46
C TRP A 116 -3.18 40.32 -3.15
N LYS A 117 -2.19 39.52 -2.74
CA LYS A 117 -1.39 39.76 -1.54
C LYS A 117 -0.67 41.10 -1.59
N ALA A 118 -0.07 41.44 -2.74
CA ALA A 118 0.63 42.72 -2.92
C ALA A 118 -0.32 43.91 -2.82
N TRP A 119 -1.48 43.86 -3.48
CA TRP A 119 -2.48 44.94 -3.42
C TRP A 119 -3.09 45.07 -2.03
N LYS A 120 -3.39 43.95 -1.37
CA LYS A 120 -3.87 43.94 0.02
C LYS A 120 -2.85 44.60 0.96
N ALA A 121 -1.58 44.25 0.86
CA ALA A 121 -0.52 44.86 1.68
C ALA A 121 -0.42 46.38 1.45
N ARG A 122 -0.52 46.84 0.20
CA ARG A 122 -0.54 48.28 -0.14
C ARG A 122 -1.74 49.00 0.47
N VAL A 123 -2.94 48.43 0.36
CA VAL A 123 -4.15 49.03 0.93
C VAL A 123 -4.05 49.11 2.46
N VAL A 124 -3.60 48.04 3.11
CA VAL A 124 -3.39 48.02 4.57
C VAL A 124 -2.36 49.08 4.98
N GLY A 125 -1.23 49.15 4.29
CA GLY A 125 -0.18 50.14 4.57
C GLY A 125 -0.67 51.58 4.39
N ARG A 126 -1.40 51.87 3.31
CA ARG A 126 -1.96 53.20 3.05
C ARG A 126 -3.02 53.59 4.08
N LYS A 127 -3.90 52.67 4.47
CA LYS A 127 -4.89 52.91 5.53
C LYS A 127 -4.20 53.24 6.86
N ARG A 128 -3.14 52.50 7.21
CA ARG A 128 -2.36 52.77 8.42
C ARG A 128 -1.75 54.17 8.39
N ILE A 129 -1.07 54.53 7.31
CA ILE A 129 -0.45 55.87 7.17
C ILE A 129 -1.52 56.98 7.27
N CYS A 130 -2.65 56.81 6.59
CA CYS A 130 -3.74 57.77 6.63
C CYS A 130 -4.29 57.97 8.04
N ARG A 131 -4.50 56.87 8.78
CA ARG A 131 -4.92 56.92 10.19
C ARG A 131 -3.89 57.59 11.09
N GLU A 132 -2.63 57.18 11.01
CA GLU A 132 -1.56 57.76 11.83
C GLU A 132 -1.41 59.27 11.59
N MET A 133 -1.52 59.70 10.33
CA MET A 133 -1.47 61.13 9.99
C MET A 133 -2.71 61.88 10.48
N TRP A 134 -3.89 61.27 10.35
CA TRP A 134 -5.13 61.81 10.86
C TRP A 134 -5.12 62.01 12.37
N GLU A 135 -4.66 61.00 13.13
CA GLU A 135 -4.52 61.06 14.58
C GLU A 135 -3.66 62.27 14.99
N ARG A 136 -2.46 62.39 14.42
CA ARG A 136 -1.54 63.52 14.68
C ARG A 136 -2.15 64.88 14.35
N CYS A 137 -2.82 65.01 13.21
CA CYS A 137 -3.49 66.25 12.83
C CYS A 137 -4.65 66.58 13.79
N SER A 138 -5.35 65.55 14.26
CA SER A 138 -6.52 65.71 15.12
C SER A 138 -6.17 66.00 16.59
N GLU A 139 -4.95 65.69 17.03
CA GLU A 139 -4.46 65.96 18.39
C GLU A 139 -4.13 67.44 18.62
N VAL A 140 -3.79 68.18 17.56
CA VAL A 140 -3.37 69.58 17.62
C VAL A 140 -4.48 70.57 17.21
N LEU A 141 -5.73 70.10 17.15
CA LEU A 141 -6.88 70.92 16.77
C LEU A 141 -7.22 71.95 17.86
N PRO A 142 -7.42 73.24 17.51
CA PRO A 142 -7.86 74.27 18.45
C PRO A 142 -9.23 73.98 19.08
N GLU A 143 -9.45 74.41 20.32
CA GLU A 143 -10.76 74.34 20.98
C GLU A 143 -11.79 75.17 20.18
N GLY A 144 -12.71 74.49 19.50
CA GLY A 144 -13.75 75.10 18.65
C GLY A 144 -13.84 74.53 17.23
N VAL A 145 -12.91 73.67 16.79
CA VAL A 145 -13.04 72.93 15.53
C VAL A 145 -14.02 71.75 15.68
N LYS A 146 -14.76 71.42 14.61
CA LYS A 146 -15.75 70.33 14.53
C LYS A 146 -15.21 69.02 15.13
N ARG A 147 -16.12 68.15 15.62
CA ARG A 147 -15.76 66.79 16.07
C ARG A 147 -14.95 66.07 14.99
N LYS A 148 -13.99 65.24 15.40
CA LYS A 148 -13.02 64.58 14.49
C LYS A 148 -13.72 63.86 13.34
N GLU A 149 -14.84 63.22 13.62
CA GLU A 149 -15.64 62.47 12.65
C GLU A 149 -16.29 63.40 11.61
N GLU A 150 -16.83 64.54 12.04
CA GLU A 150 -17.46 65.54 11.16
C GLU A 150 -16.41 66.22 10.25
N LEU A 151 -15.17 66.38 10.74
CA LEU A 151 -14.06 66.90 9.94
C LEU A 151 -13.61 65.87 8.89
N TRP A 152 -13.52 64.58 9.26
CA TRP A 152 -13.18 63.47 8.37
C TRP A 152 -14.16 63.38 7.18
N GLU A 153 -15.46 63.43 7.46
CA GLU A 153 -16.50 63.45 6.44
C GLU A 153 -16.42 64.72 5.56
N SER A 154 -16.14 65.88 6.15
CA SER A 154 -16.04 67.14 5.39
C SER A 154 -14.86 67.18 4.41
N LEU A 155 -13.82 66.38 4.66
CA LEU A 155 -12.68 66.19 3.76
C LEU A 155 -12.95 65.16 2.66
N GLY A 156 -14.15 64.58 2.63
CA GLY A 156 -14.55 63.57 1.65
C GLY A 156 -13.90 62.21 1.89
N LEU A 157 -13.49 61.91 3.12
CA LEU A 157 -12.89 60.62 3.47
C LEU A 157 -13.97 59.64 3.93
N GLU A 158 -13.98 58.45 3.34
CA GLU A 158 -14.95 57.40 3.62
C GLU A 158 -14.32 56.26 4.43
N GLY A 159 -15.11 55.65 5.31
CA GLY A 159 -14.69 54.56 6.21
C GLY A 159 -14.51 55.01 7.66
N SER A 160 -14.39 54.05 8.58
CA SER A 160 -14.18 54.35 10.00
C SER A 160 -12.78 54.95 10.23
N VAL A 161 -12.74 56.06 10.96
CA VAL A 161 -11.51 56.61 11.55
C VAL A 161 -10.78 55.52 12.35
#